data_AF-K2R0W2-F1
#
_entry.id   AF-K2R0W2-F1
#
_cell.length_a   1.000
_cell.length_b   1.000
_cell.length_c   1.000
_cell.angle_alpha   90.00
_cell.angle_beta   90.00
_cell.angle_gamma   90.00
#
_symmetry.space_group_name_H-M   'P 1'
#
loop_
_entity.id
_entity.type
_entity.pdbx_description
1 polymer ?
#
loop_
_entity_poly.entity_id
_entity_poly.type
_entity_poly.pdbx_seq_one_letter_code
_entity_poly.pdbx_strand_id
1 'polypeptide(L)'
;MQATGALSWRRADIKYRKNEAFVDVIEDVNLLMSATGTVLRADVNGQIVMRAYLSGTPECKFGLNDRLTLGEDSLSTPSGNRAGTKATRAAAGSVTLEDCQFHQCVKLGKFDTDRIISFVPPDGEFELMRYRATENVNLPFKVHAIVNEVGKTKVEYSIAIRANYGSKLFATNVVVRIPTPLNTANISSRTSQGKAKYEPEHNNIVWKIPRFTGQSEYVLSAEATLTSMTNQKAWSRPPLSLSFSLLMFTSSGLLVRYLKVFEKSNYSSVKWVRYMTRAGNYEIRF
;
A
#
# COMPACT_ATOMS: atom_id res chain seq x y z
N MET A 1 37.36 -31.73 -4.11
CA MET A 1 36.84 -31.26 -2.81
C MET A 1 35.69 -30.32 -3.06
N GLN A 2 34.44 -30.79 -2.95
CA GLN A 2 33.25 -29.93 -2.96
C GLN A 2 33.16 -29.23 -1.60
N ALA A 3 33.13 -27.89 -1.59
CA ALA A 3 32.91 -27.09 -0.39
C ALA A 3 31.41 -27.15 0.00
N THR A 4 31.01 -28.17 0.76
CA THR A 4 29.59 -28.51 1.04
C THR A 4 28.98 -27.82 2.27
N GLY A 5 29.50 -26.69 2.75
CA GLY A 5 29.01 -26.08 4.00
C GLY A 5 28.91 -24.56 4.08
N ALA A 6 29.34 -23.82 3.04
CA ALA A 6 29.33 -22.35 3.09
C ALA A 6 28.00 -21.80 2.57
N LEU A 7 27.29 -21.03 3.39
CA LEU A 7 26.14 -20.23 2.95
C LEU A 7 26.63 -19.15 1.97
N SER A 8 26.22 -19.24 0.70
CA SER A 8 26.73 -18.35 -0.35
C SER A 8 26.38 -16.87 -0.14
N TRP A 9 25.31 -16.59 0.61
CA TRP A 9 24.80 -15.23 0.84
C TRP A 9 25.17 -14.63 2.21
N ARG A 10 25.93 -15.33 3.06
CA ARG A 10 26.28 -14.84 4.41
C ARG A 10 27.61 -15.35 4.93
N ARG A 11 28.46 -14.43 5.40
CA ARG A 11 29.74 -14.74 6.08
C ARG A 11 29.51 -15.16 7.54
N ALA A 12 30.34 -16.06 8.05
CA ALA A 12 30.15 -16.64 9.39
C ALA A 12 30.70 -15.79 10.55
N ASP A 13 31.61 -14.88 10.26
CA ASP A 13 32.40 -14.10 11.23
C ASP A 13 31.82 -12.70 11.52
N ILE A 14 30.61 -12.40 11.03
CA ILE A 14 29.94 -11.11 11.22
C ILE A 14 29.69 -10.85 12.71
N LYS A 15 30.06 -9.67 13.18
CA LYS A 15 29.83 -9.23 14.57
C LYS A 15 29.29 -7.81 14.60
N TYR A 16 28.22 -7.62 15.36
CA TYR A 16 27.67 -6.33 15.67
C TYR A 16 27.68 -6.07 17.17
N ARG A 17 27.95 -4.82 17.55
CA ARG A 17 27.83 -4.38 18.95
C ARG A 17 26.37 -4.44 19.44
N LYS A 18 25.43 -4.16 18.54
CA LYS A 18 23.98 -4.26 18.77
C LYS A 18 23.37 -5.10 17.66
N ASN A 19 22.61 -6.12 18.02
CA ASN A 19 21.95 -6.98 17.04
C ASN A 19 20.55 -6.44 16.78
N GLU A 20 20.29 -5.99 15.55
CA GLU A 20 19.07 -5.30 15.18
C GLU A 20 18.52 -5.82 13.86
N ALA A 21 17.19 -5.89 13.76
CA ALA A 21 16.49 -6.24 12.54
C ALA A 21 15.35 -5.25 12.28
N PHE A 22 15.29 -4.74 11.06
CA PHE A 22 14.21 -3.85 10.62
C PHE A 22 13.47 -4.52 9.47
N VAL A 23 12.14 -4.52 9.55
CA VAL A 23 11.26 -5.10 8.54
C VAL A 23 10.34 -4.00 8.03
N ASP A 24 10.45 -3.71 6.74
CA ASP A 24 9.58 -2.77 6.04
C ASP A 24 8.64 -3.57 5.13
N VAL A 25 7.34 -3.52 5.42
CA VAL A 25 6.28 -4.03 4.54
C VAL A 25 5.82 -2.88 3.68
N ILE A 26 6.09 -2.95 2.37
CA ILE A 26 5.79 -1.90 1.40
C ILE A 26 4.79 -2.44 0.41
N GLU A 27 3.66 -1.77 0.28
CA GLU A 27 2.57 -2.13 -0.62
C GLU A 27 2.28 -1.00 -1.60
N ASP A 28 2.15 -1.35 -2.87
CA ASP A 28 1.58 -0.49 -3.90
C ASP A 28 0.16 -0.97 -4.20
N VAL A 29 -0.83 -0.14 -3.85
CA VAL A 29 -2.25 -0.45 -4.07
C VAL A 29 -2.71 0.10 -5.41
N ASN A 30 -3.27 -0.78 -6.22
CA ASN A 30 -3.86 -0.49 -7.52
C ASN A 30 -5.39 -0.51 -7.41
N LEU A 31 -6.04 0.46 -8.04
CA LEU A 31 -7.49 0.59 -8.11
C LEU A 31 -7.89 1.08 -9.50
N LEU A 32 -8.91 0.45 -10.08
CA LEU A 32 -9.72 1.04 -11.13
C LEU A 32 -11.18 1.04 -10.67
N MET A 33 -11.77 2.23 -10.56
CA MET A 33 -13.16 2.41 -10.17
C MET A 33 -13.98 2.97 -11.32
N SER A 34 -15.21 2.48 -11.47
CA SER A 34 -16.19 3.00 -12.42
C SER A 34 -16.81 4.33 -11.95
N ALA A 35 -17.49 5.03 -12.86
CA ALA A 35 -18.19 6.29 -12.57
C ALA A 35 -19.33 6.13 -11.54
N THR A 36 -19.90 4.93 -11.40
CA THR A 36 -20.94 4.62 -10.41
C THR A 36 -20.37 4.25 -9.04
N GLY A 37 -19.04 4.23 -8.88
CA GLY A 37 -18.38 3.84 -7.64
C GLY A 37 -18.12 2.33 -7.49
N THR A 38 -18.50 1.51 -8.47
CA THR A 38 -18.17 0.08 -8.49
C THR A 38 -16.68 -0.11 -8.73
N VAL A 39 -16.03 -0.92 -7.90
CA VAL A 39 -14.62 -1.33 -8.07
C VAL A 39 -14.53 -2.32 -9.24
N LEU A 40 -13.81 -1.94 -10.30
CA LEU A 40 -13.58 -2.78 -11.48
C LEU A 40 -12.33 -3.65 -11.32
N ARG A 41 -11.31 -3.13 -10.63
CA ARG A 41 -10.08 -3.84 -10.30
C ARG A 41 -9.52 -3.27 -8.99
N ALA A 42 -9.11 -4.14 -8.08
CA ALA A 42 -8.31 -3.77 -6.92
C ALA A 42 -7.29 -4.86 -6.67
N ASP A 43 -6.01 -4.50 -6.58
CA ASP A 43 -4.95 -5.43 -6.23
C ASP A 43 -3.79 -4.71 -5.54
N VAL A 44 -3.03 -5.45 -4.76
CA VAL A 44 -1.88 -4.97 -4.02
C VAL A 44 -0.66 -5.75 -4.48
N ASN A 45 0.38 -5.03 -4.88
CA ASN A 45 1.71 -5.60 -5.06
C ASN A 45 2.53 -5.25 -3.82
N GLY A 46 2.93 -6.27 -3.07
CA GLY A 46 3.64 -6.10 -1.82
C GLY A 46 5.06 -6.64 -1.87
N GLN A 47 5.94 -6.02 -1.10
CA GLN A 47 7.30 -6.50 -0.84
C GLN A 47 7.64 -6.35 0.63
N ILE A 48 8.43 -7.29 1.15
CA ILE A 48 8.97 -7.26 2.50
C ILE A 48 10.49 -7.10 2.38
N VAL A 49 10.97 -5.92 2.77
CA VAL A 49 12.39 -5.60 2.81
C VAL A 49 12.87 -5.77 4.24
N MET A 50 13.97 -6.49 4.42
CA MET A 50 14.59 -6.70 5.72
C MET A 50 15.99 -6.11 5.74
N ARG A 51 16.31 -5.38 6.81
CA ARG A 51 17.66 -4.97 7.15
C ARG A 51 18.11 -5.75 8.36
N ALA A 52 19.06 -6.66 8.16
CA ALA A 52 19.56 -7.56 9.20
C ALA A 52 20.98 -7.16 9.60
N TYR A 53 21.12 -6.59 10.80
CA TYR A 53 22.40 -6.32 11.45
C TYR A 53 22.56 -7.29 12.62
N LEU A 54 22.80 -8.55 12.28
CA LEU A 54 22.80 -9.67 13.21
C LEU A 54 24.18 -10.34 13.21
N SER A 55 24.68 -10.77 14.36
CA SER A 55 25.99 -11.42 14.46
C SER A 55 25.90 -12.91 14.10
N GLY A 56 26.97 -13.49 13.56
CA GLY A 56 27.04 -14.92 13.24
C GLY A 56 26.17 -15.33 12.06
N THR A 57 25.57 -16.52 12.13
CA THR A 57 24.72 -17.14 11.10
C THR A 57 23.34 -17.49 11.68
N PRO A 58 22.53 -16.49 12.07
CA PRO A 58 21.32 -16.73 12.83
C PRO A 58 20.24 -17.36 11.94
N GLU A 59 19.52 -18.34 12.47
CA GLU A 59 18.29 -18.82 11.86
C GLU A 59 17.12 -17.91 12.27
N CYS A 60 16.45 -17.33 11.29
CA CYS A 60 15.27 -16.52 11.47
C CYS A 60 14.00 -17.30 11.13
N LYS A 61 12.94 -17.08 11.91
CA LYS A 61 11.58 -17.54 11.62
C LYS A 61 10.63 -16.36 11.59
N PHE A 62 9.96 -16.15 10.48
CA PHE A 62 9.09 -15.00 10.24
C PHE A 62 7.66 -15.46 9.98
N GLY A 63 6.72 -14.92 10.76
CA GLY A 63 5.32 -15.32 10.76
C GLY A 63 4.39 -14.18 10.36
N LEU A 64 3.46 -14.48 9.46
CA LEU A 64 2.47 -13.56 8.89
C LEU A 64 1.03 -14.03 9.25
N ASN A 65 0.02 -13.20 9.02
CA ASN A 65 -1.41 -13.55 9.18
C ASN A 65 -2.05 -14.11 7.90
N ASP A 66 -1.34 -14.94 7.15
CA ASP A 66 -1.82 -15.51 5.88
C ASP A 66 -2.86 -16.65 6.10
N ARG A 67 -3.97 -16.66 5.34
CA ARG A 67 -5.04 -17.68 5.38
C ARG A 67 -4.72 -18.78 4.38
N LEU A 68 -4.85 -20.03 4.80
CA LEU A 68 -5.01 -21.14 3.86
C LEU A 68 -6.43 -21.13 3.29
N THR A 69 -6.55 -21.31 1.98
CA THR A 69 -7.73 -21.87 1.31
C THR A 69 -7.82 -23.39 1.57
N LEU A 70 -7.72 -23.79 2.84
CA LEU A 70 -8.02 -25.15 3.30
C LEU A 70 -9.13 -25.01 4.36
N GLY A 71 -10.15 -25.85 4.25
CA GLY A 71 -11.49 -25.73 4.83
C GLY A 71 -11.61 -25.25 6.28
N GLU A 72 -12.78 -24.69 6.58
CA GLU A 72 -13.18 -23.88 7.74
C GLU A 72 -12.96 -24.45 9.16
N ASP A 73 -12.25 -25.55 9.37
CA ASP A 73 -12.36 -26.35 10.60
C ASP A 73 -11.25 -26.19 11.65
N SER A 74 -10.50 -25.08 11.69
CA SER A 74 -9.42 -24.93 12.69
C SER A 74 -9.28 -23.58 13.41
N LEU A 75 -10.32 -22.74 13.39
CA LEU A 75 -10.34 -21.49 14.18
C LEU A 75 -11.07 -21.65 15.53
N SER A 76 -10.56 -22.52 16.40
CA SER A 76 -10.82 -22.41 17.85
C SER A 76 -9.68 -21.64 18.51
N THR A 77 -9.78 -20.30 18.53
CA THR A 77 -8.93 -19.46 19.39
C THR A 77 -9.32 -19.59 20.86
N PRO A 78 -8.40 -19.86 21.80
CA PRO A 78 -8.62 -19.58 23.21
C PRO A 78 -8.56 -18.07 23.45
N SER A 79 -9.62 -17.54 24.05
CA SER A 79 -9.70 -16.18 24.58
C SER A 79 -8.52 -15.86 25.50
N GLY A 80 -7.74 -14.84 25.15
CA GLY A 80 -6.65 -14.32 25.97
C GLY A 80 -6.49 -12.81 25.80
N ASN A 81 -6.89 -12.07 26.83
CA ASN A 81 -6.78 -10.62 26.97
C ASN A 81 -5.45 -10.03 26.47
N ARG A 82 -5.47 -9.22 25.41
CA ARG A 82 -4.44 -8.19 25.16
C ARG A 82 -5.07 -6.91 24.59
N ALA A 83 -4.87 -5.82 25.32
CA ALA A 83 -5.28 -4.47 24.98
C ALA A 83 -4.52 -3.96 23.74
N GLY A 84 -5.17 -4.04 22.58
CA GLY A 84 -4.78 -3.34 21.35
C GLY A 84 -5.86 -2.34 20.97
N THR A 85 -5.46 -1.14 20.55
CA THR A 85 -6.35 -0.07 20.07
C THR A 85 -7.32 -0.58 19.01
N LYS A 86 -8.63 -0.30 19.17
CA LYS A 86 -9.74 -0.77 18.33
C LYS A 86 -9.54 -0.66 16.80
N ALA A 87 -8.66 0.21 16.32
CA ALA A 87 -8.32 0.32 14.88
C ALA A 87 -7.59 -0.91 14.30
N THR A 88 -6.97 -1.77 15.12
CA THR A 88 -6.31 -2.99 14.65
C THR A 88 -7.21 -4.23 14.65
N ARG A 89 -8.45 -4.16 15.18
CA ARG A 89 -9.35 -5.32 15.21
C ARG A 89 -9.98 -5.65 13.86
N ALA A 90 -10.18 -4.65 12.99
CA ALA A 90 -10.66 -4.90 11.63
C ALA A 90 -9.60 -5.57 10.73
N ALA A 91 -8.34 -5.64 11.18
CA ALA A 91 -7.22 -6.29 10.50
C ALA A 91 -6.82 -7.64 11.15
N ALA A 92 -7.61 -8.16 12.10
CA ALA A 92 -7.40 -9.49 12.67
C ALA A 92 -7.92 -10.62 11.75
N GLY A 93 -8.32 -10.27 10.52
CA GLY A 93 -8.59 -11.22 9.46
C GLY A 93 -7.31 -11.84 8.95
N SER A 94 -7.42 -13.07 8.48
CA SER A 94 -6.37 -13.73 7.72
C SER A 94 -6.35 -13.19 6.28
N VAL A 95 -5.18 -12.99 5.69
CA VAL A 95 -5.01 -12.44 4.33
C VAL A 95 -4.72 -13.58 3.36
N THR A 96 -5.32 -13.56 2.18
CA THR A 96 -4.97 -14.50 1.11
C THR A 96 -3.83 -13.91 0.28
N LEU A 97 -2.64 -14.52 0.33
CA LEU A 97 -1.50 -14.11 -0.48
C LEU A 97 -1.39 -14.96 -1.75
N GLU A 98 -1.25 -14.30 -2.89
CA GLU A 98 -1.04 -14.89 -4.21
C GLU A 98 0.40 -14.61 -4.69
N ASP A 99 0.89 -15.43 -5.62
CA ASP A 99 2.16 -15.22 -6.34
C ASP A 99 3.38 -14.89 -5.44
N CYS A 100 3.51 -15.56 -4.30
CA CYS A 100 4.61 -15.34 -3.37
C CYS A 100 5.96 -15.75 -4.00
N GLN A 101 6.90 -14.79 -4.03
CA GLN A 101 8.28 -15.01 -4.45
C GLN A 101 9.19 -14.76 -3.26
N PHE A 102 10.16 -15.65 -3.04
CA PHE A 102 11.06 -15.57 -1.89
C PHE A 102 12.51 -15.41 -2.33
N HIS A 103 13.30 -14.76 -1.49
CA HIS A 103 14.75 -14.79 -1.64
C HIS A 103 15.29 -16.22 -1.47
N GLN A 104 16.39 -16.54 -2.16
CA GLN A 104 17.05 -17.85 -2.12
C GLN A 104 17.45 -18.33 -0.70
N CYS A 105 17.49 -17.43 0.29
CA CYS A 105 17.79 -17.78 1.67
C CYS A 105 16.63 -18.48 2.39
N VAL A 106 15.44 -18.50 1.81
CA VAL A 106 14.22 -19.08 2.40
C VAL A 106 14.15 -20.59 2.15
N LYS A 107 13.87 -21.34 3.21
CA LYS A 107 13.65 -22.79 3.17
C LYS A 107 12.19 -23.08 2.81
N LEU A 108 11.91 -23.28 1.51
CA LEU A 108 10.55 -23.44 0.97
C LEU A 108 9.75 -24.60 1.62
N GLY A 109 10.38 -25.75 1.85
CA GLY A 109 9.66 -26.93 2.38
C GLY A 109 8.99 -26.75 3.75
N LYS A 110 9.39 -25.74 4.55
CA LYS A 110 8.71 -25.40 5.82
C LYS A 110 7.59 -24.37 5.66
N PHE A 111 7.61 -23.58 4.58
CA PHE A 111 6.55 -22.64 4.29
C PHE A 111 5.27 -23.37 3.87
N ASP A 112 5.39 -24.43 3.07
CA ASP A 112 4.24 -25.18 2.56
C ASP A 112 3.46 -25.90 3.68
N THR A 113 4.13 -26.30 4.76
CA THR A 113 3.51 -27.00 5.89
C THR A 113 3.05 -26.05 7.00
N ASP A 114 3.92 -25.15 7.47
CA ASP A 114 3.67 -24.35 8.67
C ASP A 114 3.32 -22.87 8.38
N ARG A 115 3.41 -22.44 7.11
CA ARG A 115 3.42 -21.02 6.68
C ARG A 115 4.44 -20.16 7.45
N ILE A 116 5.52 -20.80 7.93
CA ILE A 116 6.62 -20.13 8.61
C ILE A 116 7.78 -19.95 7.63
N ILE A 117 8.11 -18.69 7.35
CA ILE A 117 9.25 -18.34 6.50
C ILE A 117 10.51 -18.51 7.35
N SER A 118 11.26 -19.60 7.11
CA SER A 118 12.50 -19.92 7.82
C SER A 118 13.71 -19.66 6.93
N PHE A 119 14.68 -18.89 7.40
CA PHE A 119 15.82 -18.46 6.58
C PHE A 119 17.03 -18.06 7.43
N VAL A 120 18.22 -18.01 6.82
CA VAL A 120 19.37 -17.30 7.38
C VAL A 120 19.56 -16.02 6.57
N PRO A 121 19.35 -14.82 7.15
CA PRO A 121 19.32 -13.57 6.37
C PRO A 121 20.69 -13.21 5.79
N PRO A 122 20.76 -12.75 4.53
CA PRO A 122 21.88 -11.93 4.08
C PRO A 122 22.15 -10.78 5.06
N ASP A 123 23.40 -10.33 5.09
CA ASP A 123 23.79 -9.21 5.94
C ASP A 123 23.42 -7.87 5.30
N GLY A 124 22.92 -6.93 6.10
CA GLY A 124 22.44 -5.64 5.59
C GLY A 124 21.04 -5.72 5.00
N GLU A 125 20.78 -4.91 3.96
CA GLU A 125 19.47 -4.80 3.32
C GLU A 125 19.29 -5.85 2.22
N PHE A 126 18.16 -6.56 2.27
CA PHE A 126 17.74 -7.45 1.21
C PHE A 126 16.22 -7.56 1.16
N GLU A 127 15.68 -7.95 0.01
CA GLU A 127 14.28 -8.26 -0.12
C GLU A 127 14.02 -9.71 0.29
N LEU A 128 13.19 -9.93 1.30
CA LEU A 128 12.87 -11.26 1.79
C LEU A 128 11.82 -11.96 0.91
N MET A 129 10.77 -11.23 0.53
CA MET A 129 9.70 -11.74 -0.32
C MET A 129 8.95 -10.64 -1.07
N ARG A 130 8.35 -11.01 -2.21
CA ARG A 130 7.26 -10.29 -2.88
C ARG A 130 6.00 -11.12 -2.83
N TYR A 131 4.85 -10.45 -2.90
CA TYR A 131 3.54 -11.10 -2.95
C TYR A 131 2.54 -10.21 -3.70
N ARG A 132 1.44 -10.83 -4.10
CA ARG A 132 0.26 -10.16 -4.65
C ARG A 132 -0.94 -10.45 -3.75
N ALA A 133 -1.85 -9.50 -3.59
CA ALA A 133 -3.12 -9.73 -2.91
C ALA A 133 -4.26 -9.07 -3.70
N THR A 134 -5.29 -9.84 -4.01
CA THR A 134 -6.43 -9.42 -4.84
C THR A 134 -7.76 -9.47 -4.08
N GLU A 135 -7.82 -10.22 -2.99
CA GLU A 135 -9.00 -10.34 -2.13
C GLU A 135 -9.01 -9.31 -1.01
N ASN A 136 -10.21 -8.82 -0.66
CA ASN A 136 -10.46 -7.97 0.51
C ASN A 136 -9.55 -6.74 0.63
N VAL A 137 -9.12 -6.17 -0.50
CA VAL A 137 -8.23 -5.00 -0.54
C VAL A 137 -8.89 -3.81 0.14
N ASN A 138 -8.27 -3.32 1.20
CA ASN A 138 -8.70 -2.14 1.94
C ASN A 138 -8.23 -0.87 1.25
N LEU A 139 -9.15 -0.19 0.57
CA LEU A 139 -8.89 1.05 -0.15
C LEU A 139 -8.70 2.23 0.83
N PRO A 140 -7.53 2.91 0.84
CA PRO A 140 -7.27 4.02 1.77
C PRO A 140 -8.15 5.25 1.54
N PHE A 141 -8.61 5.46 0.31
CA PHE A 141 -9.41 6.62 -0.09
C PHE A 141 -10.66 6.19 -0.86
N LYS A 142 -11.80 6.73 -0.45
CA LYS A 142 -13.03 6.70 -1.25
C LYS A 142 -13.14 8.02 -1.98
N VAL A 143 -13.28 7.97 -3.31
CA VAL A 143 -13.42 9.17 -4.15
C VAL A 143 -14.80 9.17 -4.76
N HIS A 144 -15.49 10.30 -4.62
CA HIS A 144 -16.76 10.57 -5.26
C HIS A 144 -16.58 11.76 -6.19
N ALA A 145 -16.68 11.51 -7.49
CA ALA A 145 -16.45 12.50 -8.53
C ALA A 145 -17.74 12.73 -9.31
N ILE A 146 -18.22 13.98 -9.32
CA ILE A 146 -19.32 14.42 -10.18
C ILE A 146 -18.74 15.44 -11.15
N VAL A 147 -18.90 15.17 -12.46
CA VAL A 147 -18.47 16.07 -13.53
C VAL A 147 -19.60 16.28 -14.52
N ASN A 148 -20.08 17.52 -14.59
CA ASN A 148 -21.23 17.92 -15.38
C ASN A 148 -20.82 18.91 -16.48
N GLU A 149 -21.20 18.60 -17.72
CA GLU A 149 -21.06 19.54 -18.83
C GLU A 149 -22.30 20.45 -18.87
N VAL A 150 -22.09 21.75 -18.75
CA VAL A 150 -23.16 22.76 -18.74
C VAL A 150 -23.16 23.46 -20.10
N GLY A 151 -24.09 23.08 -20.97
CA GLY A 151 -24.14 23.57 -22.34
C GLY A 151 -22.90 23.18 -23.13
N LYS A 152 -22.27 24.14 -23.80
CA LYS A 152 -21.07 23.93 -24.65
C LYS A 152 -19.84 24.69 -24.17
N THR A 153 -19.97 25.48 -23.11
CA THR A 153 -18.97 26.49 -22.71
C THR A 153 -18.39 26.23 -21.32
N LYS A 154 -18.93 25.26 -20.58
CA LYS A 154 -18.61 25.09 -19.17
C LYS A 154 -18.63 23.63 -18.74
N VAL A 155 -17.69 23.26 -17.87
CA VAL A 155 -17.68 21.99 -17.13
C VAL A 155 -17.55 22.27 -15.64
N GLU A 156 -18.44 21.70 -14.84
CA GLU A 156 -18.40 21.77 -13.38
C GLU A 156 -17.87 20.48 -12.78
N TYR A 157 -16.96 20.60 -11.82
CA TYR A 157 -16.34 19.50 -11.10
C TYR A 157 -16.69 19.61 -9.62
N SER A 158 -17.15 18.52 -9.03
CA SER A 158 -17.30 18.34 -7.59
C SER A 158 -16.64 17.02 -7.19
N ILE A 159 -15.47 17.10 -6.59
CA ILE A 159 -14.64 15.95 -6.21
C ILE A 159 -14.53 15.90 -4.69
N ALA A 160 -15.14 14.88 -4.09
CA ALA A 160 -15.02 14.60 -2.66
C ALA A 160 -14.12 13.39 -2.44
N ILE A 161 -13.14 13.53 -1.55
CA ILE A 161 -12.22 12.45 -1.16
C ILE A 161 -12.38 12.22 0.33
N ARG A 162 -12.65 10.98 0.71
CA ARG A 162 -12.79 10.55 2.11
C ARG A 162 -11.72 9.53 2.47
N ALA A 163 -11.00 9.80 3.55
CA ALA A 163 -10.01 8.86 4.10
C ALA A 163 -10.71 7.69 4.82
N ASN A 164 -10.32 6.47 4.48
CA ASN A 164 -10.85 5.22 5.03
C ASN A 164 -9.83 4.49 5.92
N TYR A 165 -9.05 5.25 6.70
CA TYR A 165 -8.09 4.74 7.67
C TYR A 165 -8.25 5.46 9.01
N GLY A 166 -7.68 4.90 10.09
CA GLY A 166 -7.88 5.40 11.45
C GLY A 166 -7.44 6.86 11.63
N SER A 167 -8.18 7.62 12.45
CA SER A 167 -7.98 9.07 12.67
C SER A 167 -6.60 9.47 13.21
N LYS A 168 -5.85 8.52 13.79
CA LYS A 168 -4.48 8.73 14.26
C LYS A 168 -3.44 8.69 13.13
N LEU A 169 -3.79 8.12 11.98
CA LEU A 169 -2.93 8.04 10.81
C LEU A 169 -3.18 9.25 9.89
N PHE A 170 -2.20 9.54 9.04
CA PHE A 170 -2.31 10.55 8.01
C PHE A 170 -1.55 10.08 6.77
N ALA A 171 -2.11 10.31 5.59
CA ALA A 171 -1.39 10.17 4.34
C ALA A 171 -0.63 11.47 4.04
N THR A 172 0.49 11.33 3.34
CA THR A 172 1.29 12.43 2.82
C THR A 172 1.40 12.34 1.31
N ASN A 173 1.88 13.43 0.71
CA ASN A 173 2.07 13.54 -0.74
C ASN A 173 0.80 13.18 -1.52
N VAL A 174 -0.37 13.58 -1.00
CA VAL A 174 -1.65 13.31 -1.66
C VAL A 174 -1.79 14.28 -2.83
N VAL A 175 -1.84 13.73 -4.04
CA VAL A 175 -1.98 14.48 -5.29
C VAL A 175 -3.10 13.88 -6.10
N VAL A 176 -4.12 14.67 -6.39
CA VAL A 176 -5.24 14.31 -7.28
C VAL A 176 -5.00 15.00 -8.61
N ARG A 177 -5.04 14.24 -9.71
CA ARG A 177 -5.00 14.80 -11.07
C ARG A 177 -6.35 14.57 -11.71
N ILE A 178 -7.05 15.66 -11.99
CA ILE A 178 -8.41 15.66 -12.54
C ILE A 178 -8.31 16.15 -13.98
N PRO A 179 -8.52 15.29 -14.99
CA PRO A 179 -8.39 15.69 -16.38
C PRO A 179 -9.50 16.66 -16.77
N THR A 180 -9.17 17.54 -17.71
CA THR A 180 -10.09 18.54 -18.28
C THR A 180 -10.20 18.36 -19.80
N PRO A 181 -11.26 18.88 -20.44
CA PRO A 181 -11.34 18.94 -21.90
C PRO A 181 -10.16 19.69 -22.52
N LEU A 182 -9.75 19.28 -23.72
CA LEU A 182 -8.61 19.87 -24.44
C LEU A 182 -8.81 21.34 -24.83
N ASN A 183 -10.06 21.80 -24.88
CA ASN A 183 -10.43 23.19 -25.18
C ASN A 183 -10.69 24.03 -23.92
N THR A 184 -10.12 23.63 -22.79
CA THR A 184 -10.23 24.40 -21.55
C THR A 184 -9.37 25.66 -21.64
N ALA A 185 -10.00 26.84 -21.64
CA ALA A 185 -9.32 28.13 -21.63
C ALA A 185 -8.89 28.55 -20.22
N ASN A 186 -9.76 28.38 -19.24
CA ASN A 186 -9.52 28.81 -17.88
C ASN A 186 -10.22 27.88 -16.89
N ILE A 187 -9.70 27.83 -15.66
CA ILE A 187 -10.29 27.10 -14.55
C ILE A 187 -10.34 27.99 -13.32
N SER A 188 -11.51 28.06 -12.69
CA SER A 188 -11.66 28.55 -11.32
C SER A 188 -11.84 27.36 -10.37
N SER A 189 -11.16 27.35 -9.23
CA SER A 189 -11.22 26.23 -8.29
C SER A 189 -11.23 26.70 -6.83
N ARG A 190 -11.99 26.00 -5.99
CA ARG A 190 -12.01 26.14 -4.54
C ARG A 190 -11.83 24.78 -3.89
N THR A 191 -11.04 24.72 -2.82
CA THR A 191 -10.73 23.47 -2.11
C THR A 191 -10.93 23.67 -0.62
N SER A 192 -11.52 22.69 0.07
CA SER A 192 -11.66 22.72 1.53
C SER A 192 -10.32 22.56 2.25
N GLN A 193 -9.34 21.92 1.61
CA GLN A 193 -7.98 21.74 2.12
C GLN A 193 -6.97 21.59 0.97
N GLY A 194 -5.72 21.97 1.20
CA GLY A 194 -4.66 21.88 0.19
C GLY A 194 -4.74 23.01 -0.84
N LYS A 195 -4.11 22.81 -2.00
CA LYS A 195 -4.08 23.80 -3.09
C LYS A 195 -4.33 23.11 -4.43
N ALA A 196 -5.20 23.67 -5.25
CA ALA A 196 -5.44 23.23 -6.62
C ALA A 196 -4.84 24.22 -7.62
N LYS A 197 -4.27 23.71 -8.71
CA LYS A 197 -3.73 24.50 -9.81
C LYS A 197 -4.05 23.81 -11.13
N TYR A 198 -4.41 24.60 -12.14
CA TYR A 198 -4.53 24.10 -13.52
C TYR A 198 -3.14 24.00 -14.18
N GLU A 199 -2.86 22.87 -14.82
CA GLU A 199 -1.68 22.62 -15.64
C GLU A 199 -2.13 22.45 -17.11
N PRO A 200 -2.14 23.53 -17.93
CA PRO A 200 -2.65 23.48 -19.30
C PRO A 200 -1.91 22.50 -20.21
N GLU A 201 -0.59 22.38 -20.02
CA GLU A 201 0.27 21.47 -20.78
C GLU A 201 -0.15 19.98 -20.64
N HIS A 202 -0.79 19.62 -19.53
CA HIS A 202 -1.29 18.28 -19.25
C HIS A 202 -2.83 18.19 -19.28
N ASN A 203 -3.53 19.29 -19.57
CA ASN A 203 -5.00 19.39 -19.51
C ASN A 203 -5.58 18.78 -18.22
N ASN A 204 -5.06 19.18 -17.06
CA ASN A 204 -5.56 18.69 -15.79
C ASN A 204 -5.50 19.74 -14.67
N ILE A 205 -6.39 19.58 -13.70
CA ILE A 205 -6.32 20.23 -12.39
C ILE A 205 -5.50 19.33 -11.48
N VAL A 206 -4.44 19.88 -10.89
CA VAL A 206 -3.62 19.21 -9.89
C VAL A 206 -3.96 19.74 -8.51
N TRP A 207 -4.58 18.90 -7.69
CA TRP A 207 -4.92 19.19 -6.30
C TRP A 207 -3.95 18.51 -5.35
N LYS A 208 -3.14 19.30 -4.65
CA LYS A 208 -2.10 18.83 -3.72
C LYS A 208 -2.55 19.05 -2.27
N ILE A 209 -2.53 17.99 -1.48
CA ILE A 209 -2.86 17.98 -0.06
C ILE A 209 -1.65 17.39 0.69
N PRO A 210 -0.82 18.22 1.34
CA PRO A 210 0.42 17.75 1.97
C PRO A 210 0.19 16.70 3.06
N ARG A 211 -0.92 16.82 3.79
CA ARG A 211 -1.31 15.94 4.89
C ARG A 211 -2.80 15.69 4.86
N PHE A 212 -3.20 14.42 4.80
CA PHE A 212 -4.60 13.99 4.77
C PHE A 212 -4.91 13.14 6.01
N THR A 213 -5.65 13.70 6.95
CA THR A 213 -5.96 13.04 8.24
C THR A 213 -6.94 11.88 8.04
N GLY A 214 -6.79 10.80 8.82
CA GLY A 214 -7.72 9.67 8.76
C GLY A 214 -9.14 10.06 9.17
N GLN A 215 -10.13 9.40 8.56
CA GLN A 215 -11.56 9.67 8.75
C GLN A 215 -12.04 11.09 8.36
N SER A 216 -11.18 11.96 7.82
CA SER A 216 -11.62 13.26 7.29
C SER A 216 -12.11 13.13 5.84
N GLU A 217 -12.87 14.13 5.41
CA GLU A 217 -13.31 14.30 4.03
C GLU A 217 -12.91 15.69 3.56
N TYR A 218 -12.36 15.78 2.36
CA TYR A 218 -12.01 17.04 1.71
C TYR A 218 -12.65 17.12 0.34
N VAL A 219 -13.00 18.34 -0.07
CA VAL A 219 -13.76 18.60 -1.29
C VAL A 219 -13.04 19.62 -2.15
N LEU A 220 -13.06 19.39 -3.46
CA LEU A 220 -12.70 20.35 -4.50
C LEU A 220 -13.94 20.65 -5.35
N SER A 221 -14.21 21.93 -5.56
CA SER A 221 -15.17 22.42 -6.54
C SER A 221 -14.43 23.23 -7.57
N ALA A 222 -14.61 22.92 -8.85
CA ALA A 222 -13.99 23.68 -9.93
C ALA A 222 -14.93 23.89 -11.10
N GLU A 223 -14.66 24.92 -11.87
CA GLU A 223 -15.37 25.28 -13.09
C GLU A 223 -14.34 25.54 -14.17
N ALA A 224 -14.43 24.79 -15.27
CA ALA A 224 -13.64 24.99 -16.47
C ALA A 224 -14.47 25.74 -17.52
N THR A 225 -13.95 26.86 -17.99
CA THR A 225 -14.49 27.58 -19.15
C THR A 225 -13.88 27.01 -20.42
N LEU A 226 -14.74 26.64 -21.37
CA LEU A 226 -14.36 26.03 -22.64
C LEU A 226 -14.40 27.05 -23.78
N THR A 227 -13.44 26.95 -24.70
CA THR A 227 -13.48 27.68 -25.96
C THR A 227 -14.33 26.96 -27.00
N SER A 228 -14.95 27.73 -27.88
CA SER A 228 -15.69 27.18 -29.01
C SER A 228 -14.75 26.41 -29.94
N MET A 229 -15.16 25.22 -30.37
CA MET A 229 -14.44 24.39 -31.32
C MET A 229 -15.25 24.22 -32.61
N THR A 230 -14.58 24.29 -33.76
CA THR A 230 -15.15 23.99 -35.09
C THR A 230 -15.49 22.51 -35.25
N ASN A 231 -14.69 21.62 -34.65
CA ASN A 231 -14.93 20.17 -34.63
C ASN A 231 -15.27 19.70 -33.20
N GLN A 232 -16.53 19.38 -32.95
CA GLN A 232 -16.98 18.88 -31.64
C GLN A 232 -16.79 17.36 -31.55
N LYS A 233 -15.60 16.92 -31.14
CA LYS A 233 -15.43 15.54 -30.65
C LYS A 233 -15.91 15.47 -29.21
N ALA A 234 -16.69 14.45 -28.88
CA ALA A 234 -17.07 14.17 -27.51
C ALA A 234 -15.81 13.97 -26.66
N TRP A 235 -15.79 14.60 -25.48
CA TRP A 235 -14.67 14.46 -24.56
C TRP A 235 -14.63 13.02 -24.02
N SER A 236 -13.48 12.37 -24.13
CA SER A 236 -13.31 10.96 -23.75
C SER A 236 -13.36 10.70 -22.24
N ARG A 237 -13.38 11.75 -21.42
CA ARG A 237 -13.36 11.70 -19.94
C ARG A 237 -12.36 10.68 -19.38
N PRO A 238 -11.04 10.94 -19.53
CA PRO A 238 -10.03 10.09 -18.90
C PRO A 238 -10.29 9.98 -17.39
N PRO A 239 -9.93 8.87 -16.73
CA PRO A 239 -10.11 8.75 -15.29
C PRO A 239 -9.24 9.77 -14.55
N LEU A 240 -9.71 10.22 -13.38
CA LEU A 240 -8.85 10.96 -12.46
C LEU A 240 -7.91 9.98 -11.76
N SER A 241 -6.70 10.43 -11.44
CA SER A 241 -5.69 9.62 -10.76
C SER A 241 -5.34 10.19 -9.40
N LEU A 242 -5.05 9.30 -8.44
CA LEU A 242 -4.62 9.67 -7.09
C LEU A 242 -3.22 9.11 -6.80
N SER A 243 -2.34 9.95 -6.26
CA SER A 243 -1.05 9.52 -5.69
C SER A 243 -1.01 9.85 -4.20
N PHE A 244 -0.46 8.95 -3.37
CA PHE A 244 -0.32 9.15 -1.93
C PHE A 244 0.72 8.21 -1.33
N SER A 245 1.13 8.51 -0.09
CA SER A 245 1.89 7.60 0.78
C SER A 245 1.27 7.58 2.17
N LEU A 246 1.06 6.39 2.73
CA LEU A 246 0.43 6.18 4.03
C LEU A 246 1.30 5.24 4.88
N LEU A 247 1.79 5.75 6.01
CA LEU A 247 2.59 4.97 6.95
C LEU A 247 1.71 4.20 7.93
N MET A 248 2.24 3.08 8.42
CA MET A 248 1.63 2.20 9.42
C MET A 248 0.26 1.65 9.00
N PHE A 249 0.10 1.40 7.70
CA PHE A 249 -1.10 0.83 7.08
C PHE A 249 -0.73 -0.16 5.98
N THR A 250 -1.53 -1.23 5.85
CA THR A 250 -1.50 -2.18 4.73
C THR A 250 -2.89 -2.22 4.09
N SER A 251 -2.92 -2.13 2.77
CA SER A 251 -4.14 -2.31 1.97
C SER A 251 -4.50 -3.78 1.84
N SER A 252 -3.53 -4.70 1.86
CA SER A 252 -3.83 -6.14 1.87
C SER A 252 -4.37 -6.63 3.22
N GLY A 253 -4.16 -5.87 4.30
CA GLY A 253 -4.39 -6.32 5.67
C GLY A 253 -3.26 -7.20 6.22
N LEU A 254 -2.13 -7.33 5.51
CA LEU A 254 -0.99 -8.12 5.97
C LEU A 254 -0.42 -7.55 7.27
N LEU A 255 -0.14 -8.45 8.22
CA LEU A 255 0.44 -8.14 9.51
C LEU A 255 1.58 -9.12 9.81
N VAL A 256 2.70 -8.55 10.25
CA VAL A 256 3.81 -9.31 10.82
C VAL A 256 3.44 -9.72 12.24
N ARG A 257 3.27 -11.03 12.46
CA ARG A 257 2.95 -11.58 13.78
C ARG A 257 4.19 -11.69 14.65
N TYR A 258 5.30 -12.16 14.08
CA TYR A 258 6.57 -12.27 14.78
C TYR A 258 7.75 -12.38 13.83
N LEU A 259 8.92 -11.97 14.33
CA LEU A 259 10.23 -12.34 13.82
C LEU A 259 10.99 -12.98 15.00
N LYS A 260 11.38 -14.24 14.87
CA LYS A 260 12.25 -14.94 15.83
C LYS A 260 13.64 -15.08 15.25
N VAL A 261 14.66 -14.93 16.08
CA VAL A 261 16.08 -14.97 15.70
C VAL A 261 16.74 -15.96 16.65
N PHE A 262 17.39 -16.98 16.10
CA PHE A 262 18.05 -18.05 16.83
C PHE A 262 19.53 -18.09 16.43
N GLU A 263 20.43 -17.92 17.38
CA GLU A 263 21.87 -18.03 17.16
C GLU A 263 22.49 -18.77 18.36
N LYS A 264 23.57 -19.54 18.13
CA LYS A 264 24.24 -20.35 19.16
C LYS A 264 24.72 -19.53 20.34
N SER A 265 25.13 -18.28 20.09
CA SER A 265 25.56 -17.35 21.14
C SER A 265 24.40 -16.76 21.96
N ASN A 266 23.14 -17.06 21.60
CA ASN A 266 21.93 -16.67 22.33
C ASN A 266 21.86 -15.16 22.66
N TYR A 267 22.36 -14.29 21.78
CA TYR A 267 22.26 -12.85 21.98
C TYR A 267 20.80 -12.36 21.88
N SER A 268 20.53 -11.22 22.51
CA SER A 268 19.26 -10.51 22.33
C SER A 268 19.28 -9.64 21.07
N SER A 269 18.14 -9.57 20.38
CA SER A 269 17.95 -8.76 19.17
C SER A 269 16.77 -7.80 19.31
N VAL A 270 16.97 -6.55 18.88
CA VAL A 270 15.91 -5.54 18.76
C VAL A 270 15.27 -5.65 17.38
N LYS A 271 13.94 -5.56 17.31
CA LYS A 271 13.17 -5.81 16.09
C LYS A 271 12.19 -4.68 15.85
N TRP A 272 12.20 -4.14 14.65
CA TRP A 272 11.33 -3.07 14.22
C TRP A 272 10.50 -3.54 13.03
N VAL A 273 9.24 -3.13 13.01
CA VAL A 273 8.35 -3.34 11.87
C VAL A 273 7.73 -2.01 11.50
N ARG A 274 7.77 -1.68 10.21
CA ARG A 274 7.09 -0.53 9.64
C ARG A 274 6.29 -0.98 8.44
N TYR A 275 5.10 -0.41 8.31
CA TYR A 275 4.22 -0.63 7.17
C TYR A 275 4.14 0.66 6.34
N MET A 276 4.05 0.53 5.03
CA MET A 276 3.85 1.63 4.12
C MET A 276 2.98 1.18 2.96
N THR A 277 1.89 1.90 2.71
CA THR A 277 1.09 1.77 1.50
C THR A 277 1.32 3.01 0.63
N ARG A 278 1.54 2.82 -0.66
CA ARG A 278 1.62 3.89 -1.66
C ARG A 278 0.59 3.63 -2.76
N ALA A 279 0.20 4.67 -3.46
CA ALA A 279 -0.57 4.50 -4.68
C ALA A 279 0.31 3.85 -5.76
N GLY A 280 -0.16 2.74 -6.33
CA GLY A 280 0.25 2.28 -7.65
C GLY A 280 -0.60 2.99 -8.71
N ASN A 281 -1.29 2.22 -9.56
CA ASN A 281 -2.27 2.76 -10.50
C ASN A 281 -3.62 2.93 -9.79
N TYR A 282 -3.93 4.13 -9.32
CA TYR A 282 -5.15 4.43 -8.55
C TYR A 282 -6.05 5.40 -9.34
N GLU A 283 -6.97 4.84 -10.11
CA GLU A 283 -7.77 5.55 -11.12
C GLU A 283 -9.28 5.44 -10.86
N ILE A 284 -9.98 6.55 -11.05
CA ILE A 284 -11.43 6.65 -10.84
C ILE A 284 -12.06 7.29 -12.08
N ARG A 285 -12.97 6.56 -12.74
CA ARG A 285 -13.76 7.07 -13.86
C ARG A 285 -14.88 7.96 -13.35
N PHE A 286 -15.36 8.88 -14.18
CA PHE A 286 -16.45 9.83 -13.90
C PHE A 286 -17.13 10.27 -15.21
#